data_AF-A0A7C6Y7I6-F1
#
_entry.id   AF-A0A7C6Y7I6-F1
#
_cell.length_a   1.000
_cell.length_b   1.000
_cell.length_c   1.000
_cell.angle_alpha   90.00
_cell.angle_beta   90.00
_cell.angle_gamma   90.00
#
_symmetry.space_group_name_H-M   'P 1'
#
loop_
_entity.id
_entity.type
_entity.pdbx_description
1 polymer ?
#
loop_
_entity_poly.entity_id
_entity_poly.type
_entity_poly.pdbx_seq_one_letter_code
_entity_poly.pdbx_strand_id
1 'polypeptide(L)' 'MFELICMSLLGVAYIHACKEEASEEKRQKEEERIHDLKISVFCYAVRHHLNYNDVVKMIQDKELTFDDIERDRKEHEGK' A
#
# COMPACT_ATOMS: atom_id res chain seq x y z
N MET A 1 9.54 -25.69 -40.06
CA MET A 1 8.24 -24.97 -39.85
C MET A 1 7.75 -25.09 -38.40
N PHE A 2 7.90 -26.25 -37.74
CA PHE A 2 7.48 -26.47 -36.35
C PHE A 2 8.25 -25.63 -35.30
N GLU A 3 9.57 -25.48 -35.44
CA GLU A 3 10.41 -24.71 -34.49
C GLU A 3 10.06 -23.22 -34.42
N LEU A 4 9.64 -22.62 -35.53
CA LEU A 4 9.23 -21.21 -35.59
C LEU A 4 7.93 -20.94 -34.82
N ILE A 5 7.03 -21.93 -34.76
CA ILE A 5 5.78 -21.88 -33.99
C ILE A 5 6.07 -22.05 -32.50
N CYS A 6 6.99 -22.95 -32.13
CA CYS A 6 7.40 -23.14 -30.74
C CYS A 6 8.12 -21.90 -30.16
N MET A 7 9.00 -21.25 -30.95
CA MET A 7 9.71 -20.03 -30.55
C MET A 7 8.76 -18.84 -30.32
N SER A 8 7.69 -18.73 -31.11
CA SER A 8 6.70 -17.66 -30.96
C SER A 8 5.79 -17.86 -29.74
N LEU A 9 5.42 -19.10 -29.43
CA LEU A 9 4.65 -19.43 -28.21
C LEU A 9 5.45 -19.19 -26.93
N LEU A 10 6.75 -19.52 -26.92
CA LEU A 10 7.65 -19.24 -25.79
C LEU A 10 7.78 -17.73 -25.52
N GLY A 11 7.85 -16.91 -26.57
CA GLY A 11 7.89 -15.45 -26.43
C GLY A 11 6.61 -14.87 -25.80
N VAL A 12 5.44 -15.37 -26.17
CA VAL A 12 4.16 -14.94 -25.56
C VAL A 12 4.06 -15.38 -24.10
N ALA A 13 4.47 -16.60 -23.78
CA ALA A 13 4.49 -17.09 -22.40
C ALA A 13 5.44 -16.27 -21.50
N TYR A 14 6.61 -15.88 -22.02
CA TYR A 14 7.55 -15.02 -21.32
C TYR A 14 6.97 -13.63 -21.04
N ILE A 15 6.36 -12.98 -22.04
CA ILE A 15 5.71 -11.67 -21.86
C ILE A 15 4.56 -11.75 -20.83
N HIS A 16 3.81 -12.85 -20.82
CA HIS A 16 2.74 -13.07 -19.85
C HIS A 16 3.30 -13.21 -18.43
N ALA A 17 4.31 -14.07 -18.24
CA ALA A 17 4.96 -14.26 -16.95
C ALA A 17 5.55 -12.93 -16.42
N CYS A 18 6.23 -12.15 -17.26
CA CYS A 18 6.75 -10.84 -16.86
C CYS A 18 5.65 -9.84 -16.47
N LYS A 19 4.47 -9.91 -17.11
CA LYS A 19 3.32 -9.07 -16.72
C LYS A 19 2.72 -9.51 -15.38
N GLU A 20 2.62 -10.81 -15.14
CA GLU A 20 2.13 -11.36 -13.88
C GLU A 20 3.09 -10.99 -12.74
N GLU A 21 4.39 -11.20 -12.90
CA GLU A 21 5.41 -10.79 -11.93
C GLU A 21 5.35 -9.29 -11.62
N ALA A 22 5.24 -8.43 -12.64
CA ALA A 22 5.12 -6.99 -12.45
C ALA A 22 3.79 -6.60 -11.76
N SER A 23 2.73 -7.39 -11.92
CA SER A 23 1.45 -7.18 -11.23
C SER A 23 1.51 -7.61 -9.77
N GLU A 24 2.23 -8.70 -9.48
CA GLU A 24 2.44 -9.24 -8.14
C GLU A 24 3.32 -8.30 -7.32
N GLU A 25 4.40 -7.79 -7.90
CA GLU A 25 5.26 -6.78 -7.26
C GLU A 25 4.49 -5.50 -6.93
N LYS A 26 3.61 -5.05 -7.83
CA LYS A 26 2.72 -3.91 -7.54
C LYS A 26 1.74 -4.21 -6.41
N ARG A 27 1.20 -5.43 -6.35
CA ARG A 27 0.28 -5.84 -5.28
C ARG A 27 0.99 -5.86 -3.92
N GLN A 28 2.20 -6.42 -3.86
CA GLN A 28 3.01 -6.44 -2.64
C GLN A 28 3.34 -5.02 -2.15
N LYS A 29 3.78 -4.12 -3.04
CA LYS A 29 4.05 -2.72 -2.67
C LYS A 29 2.80 -1.99 -2.15
N GLU A 30 1.64 -2.28 -2.72
CA GLU A 30 0.37 -1.69 -2.26
C GLU A 30 -0.06 -2.26 -0.90
N GLU A 31 0.12 -3.57 -0.68
CA GLU A 31 -0.13 -4.23 0.61
C GLU A 31 0.78 -3.68 1.71
N GLU A 32 2.07 -3.49 1.43
CA GLU A 32 3.04 -2.83 2.32
C GLU A 32 2.61 -1.39 2.63
N ARG A 33 2.22 -0.61 1.61
CA ARG A 33 1.75 0.77 1.80
C ARG A 33 0.50 0.84 2.68
N ILE A 34 -0.47 -0.05 2.49
CA ILE A 34 -1.69 -0.12 3.31
C ILE A 34 -1.34 -0.51 4.75
N HIS A 35 -0.40 -1.44 4.92
CA HIS A 35 0.07 -1.85 6.24
C HIS A 35 0.70 -0.68 7.00
N ASP A 36 1.58 0.08 6.36
CA ASP A 36 2.23 1.25 6.96
C ASP A 36 1.21 2.34 7.32
N LEU A 37 0.25 2.61 6.44
CA LEU A 37 -0.85 3.55 6.72
C LEU A 37 -1.66 3.13 7.95
N LYS A 38 -1.97 1.83 8.10
CA LYS A 38 -2.68 1.31 9.28
C LYS A 38 -1.87 1.53 10.56
N ILE A 39 -0.56 1.32 10.51
CA ILE A 39 0.33 1.59 11.65
C ILE A 39 0.29 3.08 12.00
N SER A 40 0.41 3.98 11.03
CA SER A 40 0.37 5.42 11.29
C SER A 40 -0.94 5.85 11.95
N VAL A 41 -2.08 5.34 11.47
CA VAL A 41 -3.41 5.59 12.05
C VAL A 41 -3.52 5.02 13.46
N PHE A 42 -3.00 3.81 13.69
CA PHE A 42 -2.98 3.20 15.01
C PHE A 42 -2.12 3.99 16.00
N CYS A 43 -0.92 4.40 15.60
CA CYS A 43 -0.03 5.22 16.41
C CYS A 43 -0.65 6.58 16.74
N TYR A 44 -1.40 7.18 15.81
CA TYR A 44 -2.18 8.39 16.07
C TYR A 44 -3.27 8.13 17.12
N ALA A 45 -4.06 7.07 16.94
CA ALA A 45 -5.12 6.71 17.89
C ALA A 45 -4.57 6.51 19.32
N VAL A 46 -3.45 5.81 19.46
CA VAL A 46 -2.79 5.60 20.76
C VAL A 46 -2.31 6.92 21.38
N ARG A 47 -1.67 7.80 20.60
CA ARG A 47 -1.15 9.08 21.09
C ARG A 47 -2.25 10.03 21.57
N HIS A 48 -3.39 10.00 20.90
CA HIS A 48 -4.55 10.85 21.22
C HIS A 48 -5.56 10.16 22.13
N HIS A 49 -5.25 8.96 22.64
CA HIS A 49 -6.16 8.14 23.46
C HIS A 49 -7.55 7.93 22.83
N LEU A 50 -7.59 7.84 21.49
CA LEU A 50 -8.79 7.59 20.70
C LEU A 50 -8.91 6.11 20.37
N ASN A 51 -10.13 5.66 20.11
CA ASN A 51 -10.35 4.34 19.53
C ASN A 51 -9.91 4.37 18.05
N TYR A 52 -9.21 3.33 17.60
CA TYR A 52 -8.82 3.17 16.21
C TYR A 52 -10.01 3.31 15.25
N ASN A 53 -11.17 2.72 15.59
CA ASN A 53 -12.36 2.79 14.75
C ASN A 53 -12.89 4.23 14.60
N ASP A 54 -12.76 5.05 15.63
CA ASP A 54 -13.18 6.45 15.59
C ASP A 54 -12.25 7.25 14.68
N VAL A 55 -10.94 7.03 14.77
CA VAL A 55 -9.95 7.67 13.89
C VAL A 55 -10.18 7.26 12.42
N VAL A 56 -10.47 5.98 12.16
CA VAL A 56 -10.83 5.52 10.80
C VAL A 56 -12.09 6.22 10.31
N LYS A 57 -13.09 6.40 11.17
CA LYS A 57 -14.32 7.12 10.81
C LYS A 57 -14.03 8.60 10.52
N MET A 58 -13.19 9.27 11.31
CA MET A 58 -12.76 10.64 11.04
C MET A 58 -12.05 10.77 9.69
N ILE A 59 -11.27 9.77 9.28
CA ILE A 59 -10.66 9.72 7.94
C ILE A 59 -11.72 9.56 6.85
N GLN A 60 -12.71 8.69 7.05
CA GLN A 60 -13.81 8.48 6.11
C GLN A 60 -14.69 9.73 5.95
N ASP A 61 -14.94 10.42 7.07
CA ASP A 61 -15.72 11.66 7.14
C ASP A 61 -14.90 12.90 6.71
N LYS A 62 -13.63 12.71 6.34
CA LYS A 62 -12.66 13.73 5.90
C LYS A 62 -12.35 14.81 6.95
N GLU A 63 -12.58 14.50 8.21
CA GLU A 63 -12.22 15.34 9.36
C GLU A 63 -10.74 15.21 9.73
N LEU A 64 -10.10 14.09 9.34
CA LEU A 64 -8.69 13.81 9.57
C LEU A 64 -8.03 13.28 8.30
N THR A 65 -6.89 13.84 7.91
CA THR A 65 -6.12 13.35 6.76
C THR A 65 -4.82 12.66 7.19
N PHE A 66 -4.24 11.86 6.30
CA PHE A 66 -2.94 11.24 6.55
C PHE A 66 -1.81 12.28 6.72
N ASP A 67 -1.93 13.45 6.08
CA ASP A 67 -0.97 14.55 6.25
C ASP A 67 -1.06 15.16 7.66
N ASP A 68 -2.26 15.21 8.24
CA ASP A 68 -2.45 15.67 9.63
C ASP A 68 -1.84 14.68 10.62
N ILE A 69 -2.02 13.38 10.38
CA ILE A 69 -1.40 12.30 11.17
C ILE A 69 0.13 12.37 11.12
N GLU A 70 0.70 12.63 9.95
CA GLU A 70 2.15 12.74 9.77
C GLU A 70 2.73 14.00 10.42
N ARG A 71 2.00 15.11 10.35
CA ARG A 71 2.38 16.36 11.02
C ARG A 71 2.41 16.17 12.53
N ASP A 72 1.36 15.58 13.07
CA ASP A 72 1.26 15.21 14.48
C ASP A 72 2.40 14.27 14.91
N ARG A 73 2.81 13.32 14.05
CA ARG A 73 3.98 12.47 14.30
C ARG A 73 5.26 13.30 14.51
N LYS A 74 5.54 14.23 13.60
CA LYS A 74 6.73 15.10 13.66
C LYS A 74 6.73 16.02 14.87
N GLU A 75 5.57 16.53 15.26
CA GLU A 75 5.41 17.39 16.44
C GLU A 75 5.69 16.64 17.76
N HIS A 76 5.40 15.33 17.79
CA HIS A 76 5.67 14.46 18.94
C HIS A 76 7.09 13.87 18.97
N GLU A 77 7.70 13.60 17.82
CA GLU A 77 9.09 13.10 17.72
C GLU A 77 10.14 14.22 17.90
N GLY A 78 9.76 15.49 17.73
CA GLY A 78 10.66 16.65 17.87
C GLY A 78 10.84 17.19 19.30
N LYS A 79 10.32 16.51 20.32
CA LYS A 79 10.49 16.83 21.75
C LYS A 79 11.37 15.78 22.43
#